data_AF-K1SKD4-F1
#
_entry.id   AF-K1SKD4-F1
#
_cell.length_a   1.000
_cell.length_b   1.000
_cell.length_c   1.000
_cell.angle_alpha   90.00
_cell.angle_beta   90.00
_cell.angle_gamma   90.00
#
_symmetry.space_group_name_H-M   'P 1'
#
loop_
_entity.id
_entity.type
_entity.pdbx_description
1 polymer ?
#
loop_
_entity_poly.entity_id
_entity_poly.type
_entity_poly.pdbx_seq_one_letter_code
_entity_poly.pdbx_strand_id
1 'polypeptide(L)'
;YYDSLFKLYASWGVDFVKVDDIANTEFSPQNPYSAEKEIEMIRAAIDRSGRDMVLSLSPGPAPLNKAEHLSENANMWRISGDFWDRWDKLLNMFSLCEKWYPYVKDGSFPDCDILPLGKLCIDGSYMGDMGRDSGFTKEEQKTMMTLWAVFRSPLFFGGELRLTDNYTLSLVTNPEVINVNQNSEKPLFVYNKGGIAVWQTKIENCTAVAVFNLSDEEKHYKLSFSDLGVENVRAVRDLWARKDISKFENDVAVSLKPHSSAFFEIY
;
A
#
# COMPACT_ATOMS: atom_id res chain seq x y z
N TYR A 1 18.32 27.65 -5.25
CA TYR A 1 16.96 27.63 -5.80
C TYR A 1 16.03 26.75 -4.95
N TYR A 2 16.27 25.45 -4.76
CA TYR A 2 15.41 24.62 -3.89
C TYR A 2 15.20 25.20 -2.48
N ASP A 3 16.25 25.75 -1.85
CA ASP A 3 16.10 26.44 -0.54
C ASP A 3 15.06 27.56 -0.55
N SER A 4 14.94 28.33 -1.63
CA SER A 4 13.92 29.38 -1.70
C SER A 4 12.52 28.81 -1.89
N LEU A 5 12.37 27.68 -2.58
CA LEU A 5 11.08 26.98 -2.70
C LEU A 5 10.63 26.43 -1.35
N PHE A 6 11.50 25.72 -0.64
CA PHE A 6 11.13 25.12 0.65
C PHE A 6 10.98 26.16 1.78
N LYS A 7 11.68 27.30 1.72
CA LYS A 7 11.36 28.47 2.57
C LYS A 7 9.97 29.02 2.28
N LEU A 8 9.58 29.09 1.02
CA LEU A 8 8.23 29.52 0.63
C LEU A 8 7.17 28.53 1.13
N TYR A 9 7.37 27.22 0.91
CA TYR A 9 6.46 26.18 1.39
C TYR A 9 6.34 26.18 2.91
N ALA A 10 7.46 26.37 3.62
CA ALA A 10 7.45 26.53 5.08
C ALA A 10 6.66 27.77 5.51
N SER A 11 6.75 28.89 4.78
CA SER A 11 5.98 30.11 5.07
C SER A 11 4.47 29.94 4.89
N TRP A 12 4.04 28.99 4.06
CA TRP A 12 2.64 28.61 3.89
C TRP A 12 2.17 27.57 4.92
N GLY A 13 3.08 27.00 5.70
CA GLY A 13 2.77 25.91 6.63
C GLY A 13 2.56 24.56 5.95
N VAL A 14 3.20 24.30 4.80
CA VAL A 14 3.14 22.98 4.13
C VAL A 14 3.74 21.90 5.02
N ASP A 15 3.09 20.74 5.11
CA ASP A 15 3.52 19.58 5.91
C ASP A 15 3.96 18.37 5.06
N PHE A 16 3.61 18.37 3.79
CA PHE A 16 3.81 17.26 2.87
C PHE A 16 4.07 17.78 1.46
N VAL A 17 5.11 17.25 0.81
CA VAL A 17 5.43 17.57 -0.58
C VAL A 17 5.62 16.28 -1.36
N LYS A 18 4.78 16.08 -2.38
CA LYS A 18 4.99 15.07 -3.43
C LYS A 18 5.73 15.73 -4.58
N VAL A 19 6.91 15.23 -4.92
CA VAL A 19 7.74 15.68 -6.05
C VAL A 19 7.64 14.64 -7.16
N ASP A 20 7.24 15.08 -8.34
CA ASP A 20 7.07 14.24 -9.53
C ASP A 20 8.27 14.34 -10.49
N ASP A 21 8.30 13.45 -11.49
CA ASP A 21 9.41 13.32 -12.47
C ASP A 21 10.80 13.16 -11.80
N ILE A 22 10.87 12.39 -10.70
CA ILE A 22 12.09 12.31 -9.88
C ILE A 22 12.48 10.89 -9.44
N ALA A 23 11.52 10.06 -9.01
CA ALA A 23 11.81 8.66 -8.65
C ALA A 23 11.98 7.77 -9.90
N ASN A 24 11.36 8.18 -11.00
CA ASN A 24 11.60 7.71 -12.35
C ASN A 24 11.44 8.90 -13.33
N THR A 25 12.51 9.31 -14.01
CA THR A 25 12.47 10.38 -15.01
C THR A 25 12.03 9.79 -16.36
N GLU A 26 10.73 9.79 -16.65
CA GLU A 26 10.14 9.05 -17.77
C GLU A 26 10.68 9.49 -19.14
N PHE A 27 11.12 10.75 -19.26
CA PHE A 27 11.71 11.31 -20.49
C PHE A 27 13.20 11.01 -20.67
N SER A 28 13.84 10.33 -19.72
CA SER A 28 15.23 9.88 -19.79
C SER A 28 15.33 8.34 -19.68
N PRO A 29 14.80 7.57 -20.66
CA PRO A 29 14.67 6.12 -20.52
C PRO A 29 16.00 5.36 -20.40
N GLN A 30 17.11 5.93 -20.87
CA GLN A 30 18.45 5.36 -20.69
C GLN A 30 19.04 5.61 -19.30
N ASN A 31 18.47 6.55 -18.54
CA ASN A 31 18.86 6.88 -17.19
C ASN A 31 17.62 7.30 -16.37
N PRO A 32 16.72 6.35 -16.04
CA PRO A 32 15.46 6.66 -15.39
C PRO A 32 15.63 7.20 -13.96
N TYR A 33 16.83 7.16 -13.39
CA TYR A 33 17.14 7.75 -12.08
C TYR A 33 18.05 8.98 -12.21
N SER A 34 17.96 9.71 -13.33
CA SER A 34 18.84 10.83 -13.64
C SER A 34 18.75 12.00 -12.64
N ALA A 35 17.61 12.14 -11.95
CA ALA A 35 17.36 13.16 -10.95
C ALA A 35 17.90 12.81 -9.54
N GLU A 36 18.78 11.80 -9.40
CA GLU A 36 19.39 11.39 -8.12
C GLU A 36 19.91 12.57 -7.30
N LYS A 37 20.61 13.51 -7.95
CA LYS A 37 21.15 14.71 -7.26
C LYS A 37 20.09 15.74 -6.91
N GLU A 38 18.97 15.79 -7.60
CA GLU A 38 17.84 16.64 -7.22
C GLU A 38 17.16 16.14 -5.96
N ILE A 39 17.08 14.82 -5.76
CA ILE A 39 16.58 14.22 -4.52
C ILE A 39 17.41 14.70 -3.31
N GLU A 40 18.74 14.62 -3.39
CA GLU A 40 19.65 15.08 -2.34
C GLU A 40 19.49 16.60 -2.08
N MET A 41 19.38 17.40 -3.15
CA MET A 41 19.18 18.85 -3.03
C MET A 41 17.84 19.20 -2.37
N ILE A 42 16.77 18.46 -2.69
CA ILE A 42 15.43 18.64 -2.12
C ILE A 42 15.42 18.25 -0.65
N ARG A 43 15.97 17.08 -0.29
CA ARG A 43 16.12 16.66 1.12
C ARG A 43 16.82 17.75 1.94
N ALA A 44 17.97 18.20 1.46
CA ALA A 44 18.75 19.22 2.15
C ALA A 44 18.03 20.57 2.23
N ALA A 45 17.20 20.92 1.24
CA ALA A 45 16.38 22.13 1.26
C ALA A 45 15.23 22.05 2.27
N ILE A 46 14.59 20.87 2.43
CA ILE A 46 13.62 20.62 3.51
C ILE A 46 14.29 20.81 4.88
N ASP A 47 15.45 20.19 5.09
CA ASP A 47 16.18 20.30 6.37
C ASP A 47 16.54 21.74 6.73
N ARG A 48 16.89 22.55 5.72
CA ARG A 48 17.21 23.98 5.90
C ARG A 48 15.99 24.91 5.96
N SER A 49 14.79 24.40 5.72
CA SER A 49 13.58 25.22 5.71
C SER A 49 13.14 25.66 7.11
N GLY A 50 13.55 24.92 8.15
CA GLY A 50 13.13 25.13 9.54
C GLY A 50 11.74 24.59 9.88
N ARG A 51 11.14 23.78 8.99
CA ARG A 51 9.85 23.10 9.21
C ARG A 51 9.95 21.63 8.78
N ASP A 52 9.41 20.74 9.60
CA ASP A 52 9.26 19.33 9.23
C ASP A 52 8.25 19.19 8.09
N MET A 53 8.69 18.60 6.98
CA MET A 53 7.86 18.29 5.82
C MET A 53 8.14 16.84 5.38
N VAL A 54 7.08 16.07 5.22
CA VAL A 54 7.16 14.71 4.66
C VAL A 54 7.46 14.80 3.17
N LEU A 55 8.45 14.03 2.70
CA LEU A 55 8.84 13.97 1.30
C LEU A 55 8.33 12.68 0.63
N SER A 56 7.52 12.85 -0.40
CA SER A 56 7.04 11.79 -1.30
C SER A 56 7.64 11.96 -2.70
N LEU A 57 8.14 10.88 -3.30
CA LEU A 57 8.75 10.89 -4.64
C LEU A 57 7.92 10.10 -5.67
N SER A 58 7.80 10.64 -6.88
CA SER A 58 6.98 10.15 -8.00
C SER A 58 7.65 10.44 -9.35
N PRO A 59 7.22 9.79 -10.45
CA PRO A 59 6.47 8.54 -10.47
C PRO A 59 7.42 7.36 -10.21
N GLY A 60 6.87 6.14 -10.24
CA GLY A 60 7.67 4.94 -10.39
C GLY A 60 7.64 4.42 -11.83
N PRO A 61 8.14 3.19 -12.08
CA PRO A 61 8.70 2.29 -11.08
C PRO A 61 10.07 2.78 -10.61
N ALA A 62 10.20 3.01 -9.30
CA ALA A 62 11.49 3.30 -8.70
C ALA A 62 12.46 2.12 -8.90
N PRO A 63 13.75 2.37 -9.20
CA PRO A 63 14.72 1.31 -9.40
C PRO A 63 15.13 0.69 -8.06
N LEU A 64 14.95 -0.64 -7.93
CA LEU A 64 15.18 -1.36 -6.67
C LEU A 64 16.62 -1.25 -6.15
N ASN A 65 17.61 -1.14 -7.04
CA ASN A 65 19.01 -0.95 -6.67
C ASN A 65 19.33 0.44 -6.08
N LYS A 66 18.32 1.33 -5.98
CA LYS A 66 18.41 2.64 -5.33
C LYS A 66 17.62 2.71 -4.02
N ALA A 67 17.14 1.57 -3.51
CA ALA A 67 16.30 1.52 -2.31
C ALA A 67 16.96 2.17 -1.08
N GLU A 68 18.26 1.97 -0.87
CA GLU A 68 19.00 2.62 0.24
C GLU A 68 19.03 4.15 0.08
N HIS A 69 19.41 4.65 -1.09
CA HIS A 69 19.43 6.08 -1.38
C HIS A 69 18.04 6.73 -1.22
N LEU A 70 16.98 6.06 -1.70
CA LEU A 70 15.60 6.52 -1.51
C LEU A 70 15.22 6.57 -0.03
N SER A 71 15.57 5.54 0.73
CA SER A 71 15.29 5.42 2.16
C SER A 71 16.03 6.46 3.01
N GLU A 72 17.22 6.90 2.58
CA GLU A 72 18.00 7.94 3.26
C GLU A 72 17.46 9.36 2.99
N ASN A 73 16.80 9.58 1.84
CA ASN A 73 16.43 10.92 1.40
C ASN A 73 14.93 11.20 1.36
N ALA A 74 14.06 10.19 1.35
CA ALA A 74 12.61 10.37 1.25
C ALA A 74 11.85 9.56 2.30
N ASN A 75 10.68 10.07 2.68
CA ASN A 75 9.79 9.34 3.57
C ASN A 75 9.00 8.28 2.82
N MET A 76 8.70 8.50 1.54
CA MET A 76 8.01 7.56 0.69
C MET A 76 8.34 7.75 -0.79
N TRP A 77 8.25 6.68 -1.58
CA TRP A 77 8.54 6.72 -3.03
C TRP A 77 7.71 5.70 -3.80
N ARG A 78 7.20 6.11 -4.95
CA ARG A 78 6.34 5.28 -5.81
C ARG A 78 7.07 4.05 -6.34
N ILE A 79 6.55 2.85 -6.03
CA ILE A 79 7.12 1.59 -6.52
C ILE A 79 6.57 1.17 -7.89
N SER A 80 5.50 1.82 -8.35
CA SER A 80 4.86 1.61 -9.64
C SER A 80 4.76 2.90 -10.44
N GLY A 81 4.57 2.77 -11.77
CA GLY A 81 3.90 3.83 -12.53
C GLY A 81 2.48 4.07 -12.00
N ASP A 82 1.74 5.01 -12.61
CA ASP A 82 0.44 5.41 -12.04
C ASP A 82 -0.51 4.24 -11.85
N PHE A 83 -1.01 4.12 -10.62
CA PHE A 83 -1.93 3.08 -10.20
C PHE A 83 -3.37 3.53 -10.44
N TRP A 84 -4.11 2.64 -11.11
CA TRP A 84 -5.51 2.84 -11.43
C TRP A 84 -6.27 1.55 -11.20
N ASP A 85 -7.59 1.68 -11.18
CA ASP A 85 -8.61 0.71 -10.86
C ASP A 85 -8.81 -0.36 -11.94
N ARG A 86 -7.72 -1.09 -12.24
CA ARG A 86 -7.72 -2.27 -13.10
C ARG A 86 -7.05 -3.43 -12.41
N TRP A 87 -7.62 -4.62 -12.57
CA TRP A 87 -7.08 -5.83 -11.95
C TRP A 87 -5.62 -6.11 -12.31
N ASP A 88 -5.22 -5.89 -13.57
CA ASP A 88 -3.83 -6.12 -14.00
C ASP A 88 -2.81 -5.24 -13.25
N LYS A 89 -3.21 -4.02 -12.89
CA LYS A 89 -2.39 -3.11 -12.08
C LYS A 89 -2.29 -3.61 -10.64
N LEU A 90 -3.40 -4.02 -10.05
CA LEU A 90 -3.45 -4.58 -8.69
C LEU A 90 -2.64 -5.89 -8.59
N LEU A 91 -2.79 -6.78 -9.57
CA LEU A 91 -2.04 -8.03 -9.66
C LEU A 91 -0.53 -7.76 -9.76
N ASN A 92 -0.11 -6.80 -10.59
CA ASN A 92 1.30 -6.39 -10.69
C ASN A 92 1.84 -5.82 -9.36
N MET A 93 0.99 -5.18 -8.54
CA MET A 93 1.41 -4.63 -7.26
C MET A 93 1.89 -5.71 -6.28
N PHE A 94 1.34 -6.92 -6.32
CA PHE A 94 1.86 -8.05 -5.52
C PHE A 94 3.33 -8.33 -5.84
N SER A 95 3.69 -8.37 -7.13
CA SER A 95 5.07 -8.59 -7.58
C SER A 95 6.02 -7.46 -7.18
N LEU A 96 5.51 -6.23 -7.06
CA LEU A 96 6.29 -5.09 -6.60
C LEU A 96 6.48 -5.13 -5.07
N CYS A 97 5.41 -5.38 -4.32
CA CYS A 97 5.47 -5.54 -2.86
C CYS A 97 6.46 -6.66 -2.48
N GLU A 98 6.43 -7.80 -3.18
CA GLU A 98 7.37 -8.92 -2.97
C GLU A 98 8.86 -8.50 -3.08
N LYS A 99 9.17 -7.50 -3.92
CA LYS A 99 10.52 -6.96 -4.08
C LYS A 99 10.86 -5.89 -3.04
N TRP A 100 9.86 -5.10 -2.64
CA TRP A 100 10.06 -3.90 -1.84
C TRP A 100 9.86 -4.10 -0.33
N TYR A 101 9.23 -5.21 0.11
CA TYR A 101 9.00 -5.47 1.54
C TYR A 101 10.26 -5.39 2.43
N PRO A 102 11.49 -5.75 1.97
CA PRO A 102 12.67 -5.64 2.82
C PRO A 102 13.01 -4.20 3.21
N TYR A 103 12.52 -3.21 2.46
CA TYR A 103 12.83 -1.79 2.59
C TYR A 103 11.73 -0.98 3.29
N VAL A 104 10.63 -1.62 3.68
CA VAL A 104 9.59 -1.01 4.52
C VAL A 104 10.15 -0.88 5.94
N LYS A 105 10.19 0.35 6.47
CA LYS A 105 10.53 0.65 7.86
C LYS A 105 9.96 2.00 8.26
N ASP A 106 9.94 2.28 9.57
CA ASP A 106 9.42 3.55 10.06
C ASP A 106 10.16 4.74 9.44
N GLY A 107 9.38 5.70 8.93
CA GLY A 107 9.89 6.87 8.22
C GLY A 107 10.34 6.63 6.78
N SER A 108 10.19 5.41 6.24
CA SER A 108 10.66 5.01 4.90
C SER A 108 9.71 3.96 4.28
N PHE A 109 8.76 4.45 3.48
CA PHE A 109 7.63 3.66 2.98
C PHE A 109 7.65 3.56 1.44
N PRO A 110 8.00 2.39 0.88
CA PRO A 110 7.68 2.08 -0.50
C PRO A 110 6.17 2.28 -0.75
N ASP A 111 5.83 3.15 -1.70
CA ASP A 111 4.48 3.66 -1.92
C ASP A 111 3.80 2.94 -3.08
N CYS A 112 2.71 2.23 -2.77
CA CYS A 112 1.86 1.55 -3.74
C CYS A 112 0.93 2.51 -4.52
N ASP A 113 1.07 3.82 -4.32
CA ASP A 113 0.28 4.90 -4.94
C ASP A 113 -1.12 5.05 -4.33
N ILE A 114 -1.85 6.04 -4.85
CA ILE A 114 -3.21 6.40 -4.42
C ILE A 114 -4.20 5.23 -4.48
N LEU A 115 -5.28 5.35 -3.70
CA LEU A 115 -6.40 4.43 -3.66
C LEU A 115 -7.49 4.91 -4.66
N PRO A 116 -7.63 4.32 -5.87
CA PRO A 116 -8.64 4.71 -6.85
C PRO A 116 -10.02 4.14 -6.45
N LEU A 117 -10.56 4.64 -5.34
CA LEU A 117 -11.81 4.24 -4.73
C LEU A 117 -12.88 5.33 -4.86
N GLY A 118 -14.15 4.95 -4.76
CA GLY A 118 -15.27 5.88 -4.80
C GLY A 118 -15.47 6.50 -6.19
N LYS A 119 -15.86 7.78 -6.22
CA LYS A 119 -16.08 8.54 -7.45
C LYS A 119 -14.78 9.13 -7.98
N LEU A 120 -14.42 8.76 -9.20
CA LEU A 120 -13.20 9.16 -9.90
C LEU A 120 -13.53 10.04 -11.11
N CYS A 121 -12.49 10.61 -11.73
CA CYS A 121 -12.61 11.33 -13.00
C CYS A 121 -13.66 12.47 -12.97
N ILE A 122 -13.82 13.18 -11.85
CA ILE A 122 -14.86 14.22 -11.68
C ILE A 122 -14.77 15.30 -12.75
N ASP A 123 -13.55 15.78 -13.02
CA ASP A 123 -13.29 16.89 -13.95
C ASP A 123 -12.22 16.52 -14.99
N GLY A 124 -12.37 15.33 -15.59
CA GLY A 124 -11.49 14.88 -16.67
C GLY A 124 -11.66 13.41 -17.00
N SER A 125 -11.46 13.04 -18.26
CA SER A 125 -11.67 11.68 -18.78
C SER A 125 -10.37 10.87 -18.93
N TYR A 126 -9.32 11.24 -18.19
CA TYR A 126 -7.97 10.67 -18.36
C TYR A 126 -7.94 9.13 -18.31
N MET A 127 -8.74 8.53 -17.43
CA MET A 127 -8.86 7.08 -17.27
C MET A 127 -10.32 6.61 -17.28
N GLY A 128 -11.11 7.09 -18.25
CA GLY A 128 -12.49 6.65 -18.52
C GLY A 128 -13.52 7.78 -18.46
N ASP A 129 -14.79 7.42 -18.37
CA ASP A 129 -15.90 8.38 -18.34
C ASP A 129 -15.81 9.34 -17.14
N MET A 130 -16.27 10.57 -17.33
CA MET A 130 -16.31 11.57 -16.27
C MET A 130 -17.29 11.17 -15.16
N GLY A 131 -16.89 11.34 -13.89
CA GLY A 131 -17.73 11.07 -12.72
C GLY A 131 -18.08 9.59 -12.49
N ARG A 132 -17.30 8.67 -13.06
CA ARG A 132 -17.51 7.22 -12.90
C ARG A 132 -17.15 6.74 -11.50
N ASP A 133 -17.73 5.61 -11.10
CA ASP A 133 -17.25 4.85 -9.95
C ASP A 133 -15.94 4.13 -10.30
N SER A 134 -15.19 3.75 -9.26
CA SER A 134 -14.06 2.83 -9.39
C SER A 134 -14.45 1.57 -10.19
N GLY A 135 -13.57 1.16 -11.10
CA GLY A 135 -13.69 -0.03 -11.93
C GLY A 135 -13.37 -1.32 -11.16
N PHE A 136 -12.85 -1.22 -9.94
CA PHE A 136 -12.67 -2.37 -9.07
C PHE A 136 -14.00 -2.90 -8.55
N THR A 137 -14.16 -4.22 -8.60
CA THR A 137 -15.19 -4.94 -7.84
C THR A 137 -14.97 -4.75 -6.34
N LYS A 138 -16.02 -5.00 -5.54
CA LYS A 138 -15.92 -4.98 -4.07
C LYS A 138 -14.82 -5.89 -3.53
N GLU A 139 -14.65 -7.06 -4.13
CA GLU A 139 -13.60 -8.00 -3.72
C GLU A 139 -12.20 -7.44 -4.02
N GLU A 140 -12.01 -6.82 -5.18
CA GLU A 140 -10.74 -6.17 -5.56
C GLU A 140 -10.42 -4.95 -4.70
N GLN A 141 -11.43 -4.11 -4.37
CA GLN A 141 -11.25 -2.98 -3.47
C GLN A 141 -10.78 -3.44 -2.08
N LYS A 142 -11.39 -4.50 -1.54
CA LYS A 142 -10.96 -5.10 -0.27
C LYS A 142 -9.57 -5.71 -0.38
N THR A 143 -9.26 -6.39 -1.47
CA THR A 143 -7.93 -6.97 -1.75
C THR A 143 -6.84 -5.91 -1.81
N MET A 144 -7.09 -4.79 -2.49
CA MET A 144 -6.19 -3.64 -2.51
C MET A 144 -5.98 -3.09 -1.09
N MET A 145 -7.05 -2.78 -0.36
CA MET A 145 -6.93 -2.25 1.00
C MET A 145 -6.20 -3.21 1.94
N THR A 146 -6.42 -4.51 1.80
CA THR A 146 -5.74 -5.54 2.59
C THR A 146 -4.23 -5.58 2.27
N LEU A 147 -3.85 -5.53 0.99
CA LEU A 147 -2.45 -5.50 0.58
C LEU A 147 -1.76 -4.22 1.07
N TRP A 148 -2.38 -3.04 0.87
CA TRP A 148 -1.82 -1.76 1.32
C TRP A 148 -1.67 -1.72 2.84
N ALA A 149 -2.62 -2.31 3.58
CA ALA A 149 -2.57 -2.38 5.03
C ALA A 149 -1.43 -3.28 5.52
N VAL A 150 -1.38 -4.54 5.09
CA VAL A 150 -0.35 -5.50 5.55
C VAL A 150 1.05 -5.09 5.09
N PHE A 151 1.18 -4.49 3.91
CA PHE A 151 2.45 -3.99 3.36
C PHE A 151 2.91 -2.67 4.00
N ARG A 152 2.03 -1.98 4.73
CA ARG A 152 2.27 -0.63 5.28
C ARG A 152 2.51 0.45 4.20
N SER A 153 1.81 0.36 3.07
CA SER A 153 1.80 1.46 2.10
C SER A 153 1.11 2.69 2.70
N PRO A 154 1.54 3.91 2.34
CA PRO A 154 0.77 5.12 2.58
C PRO A 154 -0.64 5.00 1.97
N LEU A 155 -1.63 5.61 2.64
CA LEU A 155 -3.05 5.51 2.29
C LEU A 155 -3.59 6.87 1.84
N PHE A 156 -3.48 7.18 0.54
CA PHE A 156 -4.02 8.39 -0.06
C PHE A 156 -5.31 8.09 -0.85
N PHE A 157 -6.46 8.58 -0.37
CA PHE A 157 -7.74 8.38 -1.06
C PHE A 157 -7.81 9.24 -2.33
N GLY A 158 -8.02 8.61 -3.49
CA GLY A 158 -8.03 9.29 -4.79
C GLY A 158 -9.41 9.77 -5.26
N GLY A 159 -10.50 9.32 -4.63
CA GLY A 159 -11.85 9.68 -5.03
C GLY A 159 -12.41 10.95 -4.36
N GLU A 160 -13.52 11.42 -4.89
CA GLU A 160 -14.31 12.50 -4.27
C GLU A 160 -15.03 11.97 -3.01
N LEU A 161 -14.49 12.32 -1.84
CA LEU A 161 -14.97 11.89 -0.54
C LEU A 161 -16.45 12.21 -0.30
N ARG A 162 -16.95 13.36 -0.76
CA ARG A 162 -18.35 13.78 -0.54
C ARG A 162 -19.37 12.92 -1.28
N LEU A 163 -18.92 12.20 -2.31
CA LEU A 163 -19.74 11.32 -3.13
C LEU A 163 -19.47 9.84 -2.85
N THR A 164 -18.64 9.53 -1.85
CA THR A 164 -18.23 8.16 -1.52
C THR A 164 -19.38 7.42 -0.83
N ASP A 165 -19.68 6.21 -1.30
CA ASP A 165 -20.73 5.38 -0.73
C ASP A 165 -20.32 4.74 0.62
N ASN A 166 -21.30 4.27 1.38
CA ASN A 166 -21.07 3.68 2.70
C ASN A 166 -20.15 2.44 2.66
N TYR A 167 -20.20 1.67 1.57
CA TYR A 167 -19.37 0.48 1.43
C TYR A 167 -17.90 0.88 1.31
N THR A 168 -17.58 1.80 0.40
CA THR A 168 -16.24 2.32 0.18
C THR A 168 -15.72 3.04 1.41
N LEU A 169 -16.57 3.85 2.07
CA LEU A 169 -16.22 4.51 3.32
C LEU A 169 -15.86 3.48 4.40
N SER A 170 -16.58 2.36 4.49
CA SER A 170 -16.29 1.30 5.46
C SER A 170 -14.91 0.64 5.22
N LEU A 171 -14.39 0.65 3.99
CA LEU A 171 -13.06 0.12 3.69
C LEU A 171 -11.94 0.99 4.28
N VAL A 172 -12.11 2.32 4.23
CA VAL A 172 -11.10 3.30 4.65
C VAL A 172 -11.33 3.84 6.07
N THR A 173 -12.31 3.31 6.78
CA THR A 173 -12.62 3.67 8.18
C THR A 173 -12.65 2.48 9.12
N ASN A 174 -12.23 1.29 8.68
CA ASN A 174 -12.12 0.12 9.54
C ASN A 174 -10.90 0.27 10.49
N PRO A 175 -11.11 0.48 11.80
CA PRO A 175 -10.01 0.75 12.71
C PRO A 175 -9.07 -0.45 12.88
N GLU A 176 -9.57 -1.68 12.73
CA GLU A 176 -8.76 -2.90 12.90
C GLU A 176 -7.80 -3.11 11.72
N VAL A 177 -8.27 -2.85 10.50
CA VAL A 177 -7.42 -2.89 9.29
C VAL A 177 -6.40 -1.75 9.29
N ILE A 178 -6.83 -0.54 9.66
CA ILE A 178 -5.94 0.62 9.79
C ILE A 178 -4.89 0.38 10.87
N ASN A 179 -5.25 -0.27 11.98
CA ASN A 179 -4.30 -0.61 13.04
C ASN A 179 -3.12 -1.44 12.51
N VAL A 180 -3.37 -2.42 11.63
CA VAL A 180 -2.29 -3.18 11.00
C VAL A 180 -1.37 -2.28 10.17
N ASN A 181 -1.92 -1.36 9.37
CA ASN A 181 -1.10 -0.42 8.59
C ASN A 181 -0.23 0.50 9.47
N GLN A 182 -0.80 0.98 10.58
CA GLN A 182 -0.18 2.02 11.39
C GLN A 182 0.81 1.47 12.43
N ASN A 183 0.50 0.32 13.04
CA ASN A 183 1.20 -0.15 14.24
C ASN A 183 1.90 -1.50 14.07
N SER A 184 1.83 -2.13 12.90
CA SER A 184 2.56 -3.37 12.68
C SER A 184 4.04 -3.15 12.40
N GLU A 185 4.83 -4.20 12.63
CA GLU A 185 6.23 -4.27 12.27
C GLU A 185 6.41 -4.36 10.74
N LYS A 186 7.65 -4.62 10.30
CA LYS A 186 7.94 -4.80 8.88
C LYS A 186 7.14 -5.98 8.31
N PRO A 187 6.49 -5.83 7.13
CA PRO A 187 5.81 -6.94 6.47
C PRO A 187 6.75 -8.09 6.13
N LEU A 188 6.21 -9.30 6.11
CA LEU A 188 6.85 -10.51 5.64
C LEU A 188 6.02 -11.12 4.51
N PHE A 189 6.67 -11.30 3.37
CA PHE A 189 6.15 -12.13 2.30
C PHE A 189 6.33 -13.60 2.67
N VAL A 190 5.24 -14.37 2.71
CA VAL A 190 5.28 -15.80 3.08
C VAL A 190 5.44 -16.65 1.81
N TYR A 191 4.50 -16.55 0.87
CA TYR A 191 4.60 -17.16 -0.46
C TYR A 191 3.54 -16.60 -1.43
N ASN A 192 3.77 -16.87 -2.71
CA ASN A 192 2.81 -16.70 -3.79
C ASN A 192 2.87 -17.95 -4.68
N LYS A 193 1.86 -18.81 -4.60
CA LYS A 193 1.85 -20.12 -5.27
C LYS A 193 0.44 -20.56 -5.63
N GLY A 194 0.25 -21.02 -6.87
CA GLY A 194 -1.01 -21.62 -7.31
C GLY A 194 -2.21 -20.65 -7.34
N GLY A 195 -1.94 -19.35 -7.45
CA GLY A 195 -2.95 -18.29 -7.37
C GLY A 195 -3.29 -17.83 -5.96
N ILE A 196 -2.61 -18.35 -4.92
CA ILE A 196 -2.74 -17.88 -3.54
C ILE A 196 -1.47 -17.14 -3.14
N ALA A 197 -1.63 -15.91 -2.65
CA ALA A 197 -0.57 -15.16 -2.00
C ALA A 197 -0.88 -14.99 -0.51
N VAL A 198 0.15 -15.08 0.33
CA VAL A 198 0.05 -14.88 1.78
C VAL A 198 1.12 -13.93 2.27
N TRP A 199 0.67 -12.97 3.07
CA TRP A 199 1.47 -11.96 3.73
C TRP A 199 1.20 -11.99 5.22
N GLN A 200 2.21 -11.67 6.02
CA GLN A 200 2.03 -11.48 7.45
C GLN A 200 2.83 -10.30 7.97
N THR A 201 2.42 -9.79 9.12
CA THR A 201 3.19 -8.82 9.90
C THR A 201 2.87 -9.00 11.38
N LYS A 202 3.82 -8.66 12.24
CA LYS A 202 3.62 -8.71 13.69
C LYS A 202 3.01 -7.42 14.18
N ILE A 203 2.10 -7.50 15.13
CA ILE A 203 1.52 -6.34 15.80
C ILE A 203 1.33 -6.68 17.28
N GLU A 204 2.09 -6.00 18.14
CA GLU A 204 2.11 -6.24 19.58
C GLU A 204 2.23 -7.74 19.94
N ASN A 205 1.12 -8.36 20.37
CA ASN A 205 1.03 -9.75 20.81
C ASN A 205 0.33 -10.68 19.81
N CYS A 206 0.05 -10.24 18.59
CA CYS A 206 -0.56 -11.06 17.55
C CYS A 206 0.17 -10.96 16.20
N THR A 207 -0.17 -11.87 15.30
CA THR A 207 0.28 -11.85 13.90
C THR A 207 -0.91 -11.50 13.02
N ALA A 208 -0.82 -10.41 12.26
CA ALA A 208 -1.78 -10.09 11.23
C ALA A 208 -1.43 -10.86 9.95
N VAL A 209 -2.38 -11.58 9.35
CA VAL A 209 -2.17 -12.47 8.20
C VAL A 209 -3.22 -12.22 7.13
N ALA A 210 -2.74 -11.87 5.95
CA ALA A 210 -3.57 -11.64 4.78
C ALA A 210 -3.42 -12.79 3.78
N VAL A 211 -4.55 -13.32 3.31
CA VAL A 211 -4.63 -14.39 2.31
C VAL A 211 -5.38 -13.87 1.10
N PHE A 212 -4.80 -14.02 -0.08
CA PHE A 212 -5.33 -13.47 -1.32
C PHE A 212 -5.56 -14.58 -2.34
N ASN A 213 -6.71 -14.56 -3.01
CA ASN A 213 -6.93 -15.30 -4.24
C ASN A 213 -6.68 -14.38 -5.43
N LEU A 214 -5.56 -14.60 -6.12
CA LEU A 214 -5.12 -13.82 -7.29
C LEU A 214 -5.60 -14.43 -8.61
N SER A 215 -6.40 -15.48 -8.58
CA SER A 215 -6.89 -16.17 -9.77
C SER A 215 -8.33 -15.80 -10.11
N ASP A 216 -8.71 -16.09 -11.35
CA ASP A 216 -10.08 -15.91 -11.88
C ASP A 216 -11.07 -16.99 -11.39
N GLU A 217 -10.63 -17.93 -10.54
CA GLU A 217 -11.41 -19.07 -10.06
C GLU A 217 -11.57 -19.04 -8.54
N GLU A 218 -12.67 -19.57 -8.01
CA GLU A 218 -12.83 -19.73 -6.56
C GLU A 218 -11.77 -20.70 -5.99
N LYS A 219 -11.23 -20.36 -4.82
CA LYS A 219 -10.23 -21.16 -4.11
C LYS A 219 -10.70 -21.47 -2.70
N HIS A 220 -10.70 -22.75 -2.36
CA HIS A 220 -10.74 -23.20 -0.98
C HIS A 220 -9.32 -23.37 -0.48
N TYR A 221 -8.98 -22.66 0.58
CA TYR A 221 -7.63 -22.62 1.11
C TYR A 221 -7.65 -22.87 2.62
N LYS A 222 -6.72 -23.69 3.11
CA LYS A 222 -6.50 -23.89 4.55
C LYS A 222 -5.19 -23.23 4.92
N LEU A 223 -5.27 -22.21 5.77
CA LEU A 223 -4.13 -21.50 6.30
C LEU A 223 -3.64 -22.23 7.56
N SER A 224 -2.56 -23.00 7.42
CA SER A 224 -1.93 -23.65 8.58
C SER A 224 -1.12 -22.65 9.40
N PHE A 225 -1.29 -22.65 10.73
CA PHE A 225 -0.52 -21.75 11.60
C PHE A 225 0.96 -22.12 11.66
N SER A 226 1.29 -23.40 11.47
CA SER A 226 2.68 -23.86 11.40
C SER A 226 3.43 -23.25 10.22
N ASP A 227 2.76 -23.06 9.09
CA ASP A 227 3.35 -22.50 7.87
C ASP A 227 3.69 -21.01 8.04
N LEU A 228 3.04 -20.37 9.01
CA LEU A 228 3.26 -18.98 9.42
C LEU A 228 4.30 -18.85 10.55
N GLY A 229 4.71 -19.98 11.14
CA GLY A 229 5.53 -20.01 12.35
C GLY A 229 4.81 -19.48 13.59
N VAL A 230 3.47 -19.56 13.62
CA VAL A 230 2.64 -19.13 14.75
C VAL A 230 2.24 -20.36 15.55
N GLU A 231 2.59 -20.36 16.84
CA GLU A 231 2.33 -21.47 17.77
C GLU A 231 1.40 -21.02 18.90
N ASN A 232 0.76 -21.99 19.57
CA ASN A 232 -0.08 -21.75 20.76
C ASN A 232 -1.24 -20.75 20.52
N VAL A 233 -1.84 -20.79 19.33
CA VAL A 233 -2.95 -19.90 18.94
C VAL A 233 -4.12 -20.00 19.91
N ARG A 234 -4.55 -18.87 20.43
CA ARG A 234 -5.62 -18.72 21.42
C ARG A 234 -6.88 -18.08 20.84
N ALA A 235 -6.72 -17.21 19.85
CA ALA A 235 -7.83 -16.56 19.18
C ALA A 235 -7.46 -16.22 17.73
N VAL A 236 -8.47 -16.26 16.86
CA VAL A 236 -8.36 -15.76 15.49
C VAL A 236 -9.51 -14.79 15.27
N ARG A 237 -9.21 -13.62 14.71
CA ARG A 237 -10.18 -12.56 14.44
C ARG A 237 -10.15 -12.16 12.98
N ASP A 238 -11.31 -12.19 12.30
CA ASP A 238 -11.47 -11.63 10.96
C ASP A 238 -11.64 -10.10 11.08
N LEU A 239 -10.70 -9.36 10.52
CA LEU A 239 -10.61 -7.90 10.65
C LEU A 239 -11.66 -7.17 9.80
N TRP A 240 -12.07 -7.75 8.68
CA TRP A 240 -13.10 -7.15 7.82
C TRP A 240 -14.50 -7.43 8.36
N ALA A 241 -14.74 -8.65 8.83
CA ALA A 241 -16.00 -9.00 9.48
C ALA A 241 -16.08 -8.48 10.93
N ARG A 242 -14.95 -8.03 11.50
CA ARG A 242 -14.78 -7.60 12.89
C ARG A 242 -15.31 -8.65 13.87
N LYS A 243 -15.00 -9.91 13.58
CA LYS A 243 -15.62 -11.08 14.22
C LYS A 243 -14.58 -12.14 14.54
N ASP A 244 -14.68 -12.70 15.74
CA ASP A 244 -13.84 -13.81 16.16
C ASP A 244 -14.28 -15.11 15.48
N ILE A 245 -13.31 -15.89 15.04
CA ILE A 245 -13.50 -17.22 14.46
C ILE A 245 -13.60 -18.22 15.60
N SER A 246 -14.79 -18.80 15.78
CA SER A 246 -15.08 -19.69 16.92
C SER A 246 -14.55 -21.12 16.76
N LYS A 247 -14.12 -21.50 15.56
CA LYS A 247 -13.63 -22.84 15.24
C LYS A 247 -12.36 -22.75 14.42
N PHE A 248 -11.25 -22.98 15.07
CA PHE A 248 -9.95 -23.25 14.48
C PHE A 248 -9.26 -24.28 15.38
N GLU A 249 -8.41 -25.11 14.78
CA GLU A 249 -7.51 -25.98 15.52
C GLU A 249 -6.08 -25.52 15.25
N ASN A 250 -5.43 -26.12 14.26
CA ASN A 250 -4.11 -25.70 13.78
C ASN A 250 -4.18 -24.94 12.45
N ASP A 251 -5.39 -24.68 11.95
CA ASP A 251 -5.64 -23.99 10.70
C ASP A 251 -6.94 -23.17 10.71
N VAL A 252 -7.04 -22.25 9.75
CA VAL A 252 -8.28 -21.56 9.38
C VAL A 252 -8.58 -21.83 7.91
N ALA A 253 -9.75 -22.39 7.64
CA ALA A 253 -10.25 -22.61 6.29
C ALA A 253 -10.98 -21.36 5.76
N VAL A 254 -10.62 -20.95 4.55
CA VAL A 254 -11.26 -19.84 3.82
C VAL A 254 -11.73 -20.28 2.44
N SER A 255 -12.90 -19.79 2.03
CA SER A 255 -13.38 -19.87 0.65
C SER A 255 -13.28 -18.48 0.05
N LEU A 256 -12.37 -18.32 -0.91
CA LEU A 256 -12.06 -17.05 -1.54
C LEU A 256 -12.58 -17.07 -2.97
N LYS A 257 -13.55 -16.20 -3.27
CA LYS A 257 -13.96 -15.87 -4.63
C LYS A 257 -12.77 -15.36 -5.46
N PRO A 258 -12.87 -15.36 -6.80
CA PRO A 258 -11.89 -14.68 -7.64
C PRO A 258 -11.59 -13.27 -7.13
N HIS A 259 -10.30 -12.94 -7.05
CA HIS A 259 -9.77 -11.62 -6.67
C HIS A 259 -10.08 -11.16 -5.25
N SER A 260 -10.62 -12.04 -4.40
CA SER A 260 -10.96 -11.74 -3.01
C SER A 260 -9.84 -12.05 -2.04
N SER A 261 -9.97 -11.52 -0.83
CA SER A 261 -9.01 -11.69 0.25
C SER A 261 -9.70 -11.95 1.59
N ALA A 262 -8.96 -12.56 2.50
CA ALA A 262 -9.26 -12.66 3.92
C ALA A 262 -8.12 -12.04 4.73
N PHE A 263 -8.45 -11.43 5.87
CA PHE A 263 -7.47 -10.74 6.70
C PHE A 263 -7.75 -11.01 8.17
N PHE A 264 -6.77 -11.59 8.86
CA PHE A 264 -6.92 -12.06 10.23
C PHE A 264 -5.88 -11.45 11.16
N GLU A 265 -6.22 -11.31 12.44
CA GLU A 265 -5.25 -11.31 13.54
C GLU A 265 -5.29 -12.68 14.23
N ILE A 266 -4.10 -13.23 14.50
CA ILE A 266 -3.89 -14.53 15.13
C ILE A 266 -3.09 -14.30 16.42
N TYR A 267 -3.72 -14.58 17.56
CA TYR A 267 -3.21 -14.34 18.92
C TYR A 267 -2.72 -15.63 19.59
#